data_AF-A0A6V7IZN4-F1
#
_entry.id   AF-A0A6V7IZN4-F1
#
_cell.length_a   1.000
_cell.length_b   1.000
_cell.length_c   1.000
_cell.angle_alpha   90.00
_cell.angle_beta   90.00
_cell.angle_gamma   90.00
#
_symmetry.space_group_name_H-M   'P 1'
#
loop_
_entity.id
_entity.type
_entity.pdbx_description
1 polymer ?
#
loop_
_entity_poly.entity_id
_entity_poly.type
_entity_poly.pdbx_seq_one_letter_code
_entity_poly.pdbx_strand_id
1 'polypeptide(L)'
;MNELEGLARGADPRDATPHSRASLNPEHVARVAESAKNALAFARSKNPAIRCLTTRGTILTSSTFTVEEDTGLDGLTRNDDRILATCLNLCKLSAKDQMVAEEGQPRRLRREVVLLTEDRNLRVKALARDVPVREVPDFIQWAGLG
;
A
#
# COMPACT_ATOMS: atom_id res chain seq x y z
N MET A 1 2.88 5.88 -2.97
CA MET A 1 3.87 6.85 -3.50
C MET A 1 3.37 8.28 -3.38
N ASN A 2 2.23 8.63 -4.00
CA ASN A 2 1.70 10.00 -3.97
C ASN A 2 1.52 10.59 -2.56
N GLU A 3 1.04 9.80 -1.59
CA GLU A 3 0.93 10.26 -0.19
C GLU A 3 2.30 10.57 0.42
N LEU A 4 3.32 9.72 0.20
CA LEU A 4 4.68 9.96 0.69
C LEU A 4 5.28 11.21 0.04
N GLU A 5 5.01 11.47 -1.23
CA GLU A 5 5.45 12.70 -1.91
C GLU A 5 4.79 13.95 -1.32
N GLY A 6 3.52 13.87 -0.94
CA GLY A 6 2.82 14.92 -0.19
C GLY A 6 3.44 15.15 1.19
N LEU A 7 3.66 14.07 1.96
CA LEU A 7 4.25 14.13 3.30
C LEU A 7 5.69 14.63 3.30
N ALA A 8 6.50 14.25 2.30
CA ALA A 8 7.90 14.66 2.18
C ALA A 8 8.09 16.16 1.98
N ARG A 9 7.07 16.87 1.49
CA ARG A 9 7.06 18.34 1.39
C ARG A 9 6.94 19.02 2.76
N GLY A 10 6.46 18.30 3.78
CA GLY A 10 6.14 18.87 5.09
C GLY A 10 4.92 19.79 5.04
N ALA A 11 4.66 20.50 6.14
CA ALA A 11 3.66 21.54 6.15
C ALA A 11 4.23 22.83 5.53
N ASP A 12 3.53 23.41 4.56
CA ASP A 12 3.86 24.75 4.09
C ASP A 12 3.41 25.75 5.17
N PRO A 13 4.29 26.61 5.70
CA PRO A 13 3.92 27.63 6.68
C PRO A 13 2.84 28.60 6.15
N ARG A 14 2.63 28.67 4.84
CA ARG A 14 1.58 29.48 4.19
C ARG A 14 0.20 28.80 4.21
N ASP A 15 0.15 27.48 4.33
CA ASP A 15 -1.10 26.69 4.37
C ASP A 15 -1.52 26.34 5.81
N ALA A 16 -0.68 26.68 6.80
CA ALA A 16 -0.94 26.43 8.21
C ALA A 16 -1.97 27.43 8.75
N THR A 17 -3.26 27.06 8.71
CA THR A 17 -4.25 27.74 9.54
C THR A 17 -3.86 27.56 11.03
N PRO A 18 -4.12 28.54 11.91
CA PRO A 18 -3.67 28.52 13.30
C PRO A 18 -4.13 27.29 14.12
N HIS A 19 -5.15 26.56 13.63
CA HIS A 19 -5.71 25.36 14.25
C HIS A 19 -5.38 24.05 13.48
N SER A 20 -4.51 24.10 12.48
CA SER A 20 -4.12 22.91 11.73
C SER A 20 -3.28 21.96 12.58
N ARG A 21 -3.45 20.64 12.43
CA ARG A 21 -2.60 19.65 13.15
C ARG A 21 -1.10 19.84 12.88
N ALA A 22 -0.76 20.49 11.78
CA ALA A 22 0.59 20.88 11.42
C ALA A 22 1.15 22.02 12.30
N SER A 23 0.33 22.98 12.74
CA SER A 23 0.76 24.05 13.66
C SER A 23 0.96 23.51 15.09
N LEU A 24 0.25 22.45 15.45
CA LEU A 24 0.22 21.91 16.81
C LEU A 24 1.45 21.05 17.17
N ASN A 25 2.19 20.50 16.19
CA ASN A 25 3.41 19.74 16.46
C ASN A 25 4.42 19.80 15.28
N PRO A 26 5.22 20.87 15.20
CA PRO A 26 6.20 21.06 14.12
C PRO A 26 7.26 19.96 14.07
N GLU A 27 7.71 19.47 15.22
CA GLU A 27 8.71 18.40 15.31
C GLU A 27 8.19 17.08 14.72
N HIS A 28 6.94 16.74 15.00
CA HIS A 28 6.29 15.57 14.42
C HIS A 28 6.17 15.70 12.90
N VAL A 29 5.76 16.87 12.39
CA VAL A 29 5.69 17.13 10.94
C VAL A 29 7.05 16.95 10.29
N ALA A 30 8.11 17.55 10.86
CA ALA A 30 9.46 17.42 10.34
C ALA A 30 9.93 15.95 10.33
N ARG A 31 9.66 15.21 11.41
CA ARG A 31 10.01 13.78 11.52
C ARG A 31 9.30 12.93 10.47
N VAL A 32 8.00 13.14 10.27
CA VAL A 32 7.21 12.41 9.26
C VAL A 32 7.70 12.76 7.85
N ALA A 33 7.97 14.03 7.56
CA ALA A 33 8.49 14.46 6.26
C ALA A 33 9.86 13.81 5.96
N GLU A 34 10.74 13.75 6.95
CA GLU A 34 12.06 13.11 6.81
C GLU A 34 11.94 11.60 6.59
N SER A 35 11.11 10.92 7.39
CA SER A 35 10.80 9.51 7.17
C SER A 35 10.22 9.25 5.78
N ALA A 36 9.34 10.13 5.28
CA ALA A 36 8.77 10.02 3.94
C ALA A 36 9.82 10.19 2.83
N LYS A 37 10.78 11.12 2.98
CA LYS A 37 11.91 11.26 2.05
C LYS A 37 12.78 10.00 2.01
N ASN A 38 13.11 9.44 3.17
CA ASN A 38 13.89 8.21 3.27
C ASN A 38 13.16 7.02 2.63
N ALA A 39 11.85 6.89 2.87
CA ALA A 39 11.02 5.87 2.24
C ALA A 39 10.97 6.03 0.71
N LEU A 40 10.83 7.26 0.20
CA LEU A 40 10.86 7.53 -1.25
C LEU A 40 12.22 7.20 -1.86
N ALA A 41 13.32 7.57 -1.19
CA ALA A 41 14.66 7.24 -1.65
C ALA A 41 14.87 5.72 -1.74
N PHE A 42 14.41 4.98 -0.72
CA PHE A 42 14.44 3.52 -0.71
C PHE A 42 13.58 2.91 -1.83
N ALA A 43 12.33 3.36 -1.98
CA ALA A 43 11.41 2.86 -3.00
C ALA A 43 11.87 3.14 -4.44
N ARG A 44 12.62 4.22 -4.65
CA ARG A 44 13.21 4.61 -5.95
C ARG A 44 14.60 4.03 -6.18
N SER A 45 15.16 3.30 -5.21
CA SER A 45 16.43 2.62 -5.38
C SER A 45 16.34 1.55 -6.49
N LYS A 46 17.44 1.29 -7.20
CA LYS A 46 17.49 0.29 -8.28
C LYS A 46 17.56 -1.14 -7.73
N ASN A 47 16.66 -1.50 -6.82
CA ASN A 47 16.56 -2.84 -6.25
C ASN A 47 15.52 -3.66 -7.03
N PRO A 48 15.89 -4.76 -7.70
CA PRO A 48 14.96 -5.57 -8.51
C PRO A 48 13.84 -6.25 -7.69
N ALA A 49 14.00 -6.34 -6.37
CA ALA A 49 12.97 -6.86 -5.46
C ALA A 49 11.87 -5.82 -5.14
N ILE A 50 12.10 -4.53 -5.46
CA ILE A 50 11.13 -3.46 -5.24
C ILE A 50 10.46 -3.13 -6.56
N ARG A 51 9.13 -3.18 -6.59
CA ARG A 51 8.32 -2.84 -7.76
C ARG A 51 7.23 -1.87 -7.38
N CYS A 52 7.00 -0.91 -8.25
CA CYS A 52 5.91 0.04 -8.16
C CYS A 52 4.76 -0.44 -9.03
N LEU A 53 3.53 -0.35 -8.53
CA LEU A 53 2.33 -0.81 -9.25
C LEU A 53 1.26 0.26 -9.30
N THR A 54 0.48 0.24 -10.38
CA THR A 54 -0.77 0.99 -10.47
C THR A 54 -1.91 0.22 -9.80
N THR A 55 -3.04 0.89 -9.54
CA THR A 55 -4.25 0.25 -8.98
C THR A 55 -4.74 -0.94 -9.80
N ARG A 56 -4.48 -0.92 -11.11
CA ARG A 56 -4.80 -2.00 -12.06
C ARG A 56 -3.83 -3.18 -12.01
N GLY A 57 -2.79 -3.11 -11.18
CA GLY A 57 -1.77 -4.16 -11.06
C GLY A 57 -0.69 -4.10 -12.15
N THR A 58 -0.61 -3.00 -12.92
CA THR A 58 0.46 -2.83 -13.91
C THR A 58 1.76 -2.48 -13.19
N ILE A 59 2.82 -3.24 -13.47
CA ILE A 59 4.16 -2.97 -12.94
C ILE A 59 4.77 -1.81 -13.72
N LEU A 60 5.20 -0.78 -13.00
CA LEU A 60 5.87 0.37 -13.58
C LEU A 60 7.36 0.10 -13.75
N THR A 61 7.89 0.40 -14.93
CA THR A 61 9.31 0.24 -15.31
C THR A 61 10.19 1.34 -14.74
N SER A 62 9.60 2.47 -14.37
CA SER A 62 10.26 3.60 -13.72
C SER A 62 9.50 3.98 -12.46
N SER A 63 10.23 4.48 -11.46
CA SER A 63 9.65 5.05 -10.25
C SER A 63 9.13 6.49 -10.43
N THR A 64 9.24 7.04 -11.65
CA THR A 64 8.58 8.30 -12.04
C THR A 64 7.11 8.02 -12.31
N PHE A 65 6.26 8.34 -11.34
CA PHE A 65 4.82 8.21 -11.48
C PHE A 65 4.27 9.43 -12.21
N THR A 66 3.76 9.23 -13.42
CA THR A 66 2.74 10.12 -13.97
C THR A 66 1.42 9.74 -13.32
N VAL A 67 0.61 10.71 -12.93
CA VAL A 67 -0.75 10.47 -12.42
C VAL A 67 -1.48 9.59 -13.43
N GLU A 68 -1.81 8.34 -13.06
CA GLU A 68 -2.81 7.62 -13.83
C GLU A 68 -4.13 8.35 -13.61
N GLU A 69 -4.73 8.81 -14.69
CA GLU A 69 -6.07 9.36 -14.68
C GLU A 69 -7.02 8.22 -14.26
N ASP A 70 -7.44 8.25 -12.99
CA ASP A 70 -8.31 7.27 -12.36
C ASP A 70 -9.76 7.50 -12.83
N THR A 71 -9.97 7.48 -14.16
CA THR A 71 -11.19 7.91 -14.86
C THR A 71 -12.44 7.07 -14.54
N GLY A 72 -12.32 6.05 -13.69
CA GLY A 72 -13.43 5.19 -13.26
C GLY A 72 -13.61 5.07 -11.75
N LEU A 73 -12.85 5.80 -10.94
CA LEU A 73 -12.94 5.77 -9.48
C LEU A 73 -13.28 7.18 -9.00
N ASP A 74 -14.57 7.41 -8.73
CA ASP A 74 -15.10 8.66 -8.20
C ASP A 74 -14.20 9.19 -7.08
N GLY A 75 -14.07 10.51 -6.95
CA GLY A 75 -13.21 11.17 -5.93
C GLY A 75 -13.51 10.80 -4.46
N LEU A 76 -14.46 9.91 -4.21
CA LEU A 76 -14.75 9.26 -2.93
C LEU A 76 -13.87 8.03 -2.64
N THR A 77 -13.17 7.50 -3.65
CA THR A 77 -12.41 6.27 -3.46
C THR A 77 -11.19 6.52 -2.58
N ARG A 78 -11.14 5.87 -1.42
CA ARG A 78 -10.05 6.05 -0.46
C ARG A 78 -8.81 5.27 -0.90
N ASN A 79 -7.66 5.69 -0.40
CA ASN A 79 -6.40 5.00 -0.71
C ASN A 79 -6.39 3.55 -0.21
N ASP A 80 -7.09 3.24 0.88
CA ASP A 80 -7.36 1.85 1.30
C ASP A 80 -7.92 1.00 0.16
N ASP A 81 -8.93 1.52 -0.55
CA ASP A 81 -9.67 0.76 -1.55
C ASP A 81 -8.81 0.58 -2.81
N ARG A 82 -7.94 1.57 -3.12
CA ARG A 82 -6.92 1.46 -4.17
C ARG A 82 -5.85 0.41 -3.83
N ILE A 83 -5.35 0.39 -2.59
CA ILE A 83 -4.38 -0.61 -2.12
C ILE A 83 -4.99 -2.01 -2.23
N LEU A 84 -6.23 -2.18 -1.76
CA LEU A 84 -6.94 -3.46 -1.85
C LEU A 84 -7.20 -3.89 -3.30
N ALA A 85 -7.64 -2.98 -4.16
CA ALA A 85 -7.83 -3.28 -5.58
C ALA A 85 -6.53 -3.77 -6.22
N THR A 86 -5.39 -3.16 -5.87
CA THR A 86 -4.06 -3.59 -6.31
C THR A 86 -3.77 -5.03 -5.85
N CYS A 87 -3.97 -5.34 -4.56
CA CYS A 87 -3.78 -6.68 -4.01
C CYS A 87 -4.64 -7.73 -4.74
N LEU A 88 -5.91 -7.42 -4.99
CA LEU A 88 -6.83 -8.34 -5.66
C LEU A 88 -6.44 -8.60 -7.11
N ASN A 89 -6.00 -7.57 -7.83
CA ASN A 89 -5.52 -7.72 -9.20
C ASN A 89 -4.27 -8.61 -9.26
N LEU A 90 -3.34 -8.47 -8.32
CA LEU A 90 -2.19 -9.35 -8.18
C LEU A 90 -2.58 -10.81 -7.85
N CYS A 91 -3.58 -10.99 -6.98
CA CYS A 91 -4.11 -12.32 -6.67
C CYS A 91 -4.71 -13.01 -7.90
N LYS A 92 -5.40 -12.27 -8.78
CA LYS A 92 -5.97 -12.81 -10.04
C LYS A 92 -4.89 -13.25 -11.02
N LEU A 93 -3.80 -12.49 -11.15
CA LEU A 93 -2.67 -12.86 -12.01
C LEU A 93 -2.04 -14.20 -11.58
N SER A 94 -2.09 -14.49 -10.28
CA SER A 94 -1.52 -15.70 -9.67
C SER A 94 -2.51 -16.87 -9.59
N ALA A 95 -3.78 -16.66 -9.96
CA ALA A 95 -4.87 -17.61 -9.75
C ALA A 95 -4.99 -18.72 -10.81
N LYS A 96 -4.04 -18.84 -11.74
CA LYS A 96 -4.08 -19.84 -12.83
C LYS A 96 -4.19 -21.30 -12.34
N ASP A 97 -3.85 -21.56 -11.07
CA ASP A 97 -3.87 -22.90 -10.45
C ASP A 97 -4.95 -23.09 -9.36
N GLN A 98 -6.04 -22.31 -9.38
CA GLN A 98 -7.13 -22.57 -8.43
C GLN A 98 -7.86 -23.88 -8.79
N MET A 99 -7.51 -24.96 -8.09
CA MET A 99 -8.25 -26.22 -8.13
C MET A 99 -9.70 -25.96 -7.73
N VAL A 100 -10.63 -26.41 -8.56
CA VAL A 100 -12.06 -26.42 -8.23
C VAL A 100 -12.23 -27.31 -7.01
N ALA A 101 -12.80 -26.79 -5.93
CA ALA A 101 -13.05 -27.57 -4.73
C ALA A 101 -14.06 -28.68 -5.05
N GLU A 102 -13.74 -29.92 -4.70
CA GLU A 102 -14.68 -31.04 -4.74
C GLU A 102 -15.82 -30.80 -3.73
N GLU A 103 -17.00 -31.29 -4.06
CA GLU A 103 -18.20 -31.13 -3.24
C GLU A 103 -17.97 -31.71 -1.83
N GLY A 104 -18.20 -30.89 -0.79
CA GLY A 104 -17.97 -31.26 0.61
C GLY A 104 -16.57 -30.95 1.17
N GLN A 105 -15.61 -30.50 0.36
CA GLN A 105 -14.30 -30.08 0.86
C GLN A 105 -14.21 -28.57 1.14
N PRO A 106 -13.42 -28.14 2.15
CA PRO A 106 -13.17 -26.73 2.39
C PRO A 106 -12.54 -26.06 1.17
N ARG A 107 -13.08 -24.90 0.78
CA ARG A 107 -12.53 -24.08 -0.30
C ARG A 107 -11.09 -23.69 0.01
N ARG A 108 -10.14 -24.12 -0.84
CA ARG A 108 -8.72 -23.74 -0.73
C ARG A 108 -8.38 -22.67 -1.76
N LEU A 109 -7.79 -21.58 -1.28
CA LEU A 109 -7.39 -20.45 -2.11
C LEU A 109 -5.88 -20.24 -2.00
N ARG A 110 -5.16 -20.42 -3.10
CA ARG A 110 -3.74 -20.04 -3.19
C ARG A 110 -3.63 -18.53 -3.43
N ARG A 111 -2.75 -17.88 -2.67
CA ARG A 111 -2.48 -16.44 -2.73
C ARG A 111 -0.97 -16.22 -2.64
N GLU A 112 -0.42 -15.50 -3.61
CA GLU A 112 1.01 -15.16 -3.66
C GLU A 112 1.27 -13.71 -3.25
N VAL A 113 0.28 -13.11 -2.57
CA VAL A 113 0.27 -11.72 -2.12
C VAL A 113 -0.05 -11.69 -0.64
N VAL A 114 0.70 -10.89 0.11
CA VAL A 114 0.42 -10.56 1.51
C VAL A 114 0.43 -9.04 1.64
N LEU A 115 -0.63 -8.48 2.22
CA LEU A 115 -0.70 -7.06 2.57
C LEU A 115 0.00 -6.83 3.92
N LEU A 116 0.95 -5.91 3.96
CA LEU A 116 1.64 -5.52 5.19
C LEU A 116 1.03 -4.23 5.73
N THR A 117 0.39 -4.29 6.90
CA THR A 117 -0.22 -3.12 7.54
C THR A 117 -0.51 -3.36 9.02
N GLU A 118 -0.39 -2.32 9.82
CA GLU A 118 -0.87 -2.25 11.22
C GLU A 118 -2.28 -1.60 11.30
N ASP A 119 -2.80 -1.05 10.19
CA ASP A 119 -4.11 -0.40 10.19
C ASP A 119 -5.25 -1.43 10.33
N ARG A 120 -6.02 -1.29 11.40
CA ARG A 120 -7.14 -2.19 11.73
C ARG A 120 -8.23 -2.20 10.67
N ASN A 121 -8.59 -1.06 10.10
CA ASN A 121 -9.67 -0.95 9.12
C ASN A 121 -9.27 -1.60 7.81
N LEU A 122 -8.07 -1.31 7.32
CA LEU A 122 -7.52 -1.91 6.12
C LEU A 122 -7.34 -3.43 6.28
N ARG A 123 -6.90 -3.87 7.46
CA ARG A 123 -6.81 -5.30 7.81
C ARG A 123 -8.17 -6.00 7.73
N VAL A 124 -9.22 -5.42 8.32
CA VAL A 124 -10.58 -5.98 8.24
C VAL A 124 -11.07 -6.03 6.79
N LYS A 125 -10.86 -4.96 6.02
CA LYS A 125 -11.24 -4.91 4.60
C LYS A 125 -10.50 -5.95 3.73
N ALA A 126 -9.24 -6.26 4.04
CA ALA A 126 -8.43 -7.25 3.37
C ALA A 126 -8.90 -8.68 3.67
N LEU A 127 -9.12 -9.00 4.95
CA LEU A 127 -9.62 -10.30 5.39
C LEU A 127 -11.00 -10.61 4.80
N ALA A 128 -11.89 -9.63 4.72
CA ALA A 128 -13.20 -9.77 4.09
C ALA A 128 -13.16 -10.10 2.58
N ARG A 129 -11.98 -10.03 1.94
CA ARG A 129 -11.78 -10.28 0.51
C ARG A 129 -10.74 -11.37 0.24
N ASP A 130 -10.46 -12.23 1.23
CA ASP A 130 -9.48 -13.31 1.15
C ASP A 130 -8.07 -12.84 0.74
N VAL A 131 -7.67 -11.64 1.20
CA VAL A 131 -6.31 -11.12 1.04
C VAL A 131 -5.54 -11.36 2.35
N PRO A 132 -4.47 -12.17 2.33
CA PRO A 132 -3.61 -12.39 3.50
C PRO A 132 -3.02 -11.07 4.00
N VAL A 133 -2.95 -10.92 5.33
CA VAL A 133 -2.47 -9.69 5.97
C VAL A 133 -1.62 -10.00 7.20
N ARG A 134 -0.55 -9.25 7.37
CA ARG A 134 0.39 -9.33 8.50
C ARG A 134 0.92 -7.95 8.85
N GLU A 135 1.39 -7.79 10.08
CA GLU A 135 2.22 -6.65 10.46
C GLU A 135 3.66 -6.88 9.97
N VAL A 136 4.44 -5.81 9.82
CA VAL A 136 5.82 -5.93 9.30
C VAL A 136 6.70 -6.77 10.24
N PRO A 137 6.72 -6.55 11.57
CA PRO A 137 7.55 -7.35 12.48
C PRO A 137 7.21 -8.85 12.44
N ASP A 138 5.92 -9.18 12.49
CA ASP A 138 5.42 -10.56 12.40
C ASP A 138 5.84 -11.24 11.09
N PHE A 139 5.79 -10.50 9.97
CA PHE A 139 6.18 -11.04 8.67
C PHE A 139 7.68 -11.29 8.58
N ILE A 140 8.51 -10.42 9.17
CA ILE A 140 9.97 -10.60 9.23
C ILE A 140 10.32 -11.85 10.05
N GLN A 141 9.68 -12.05 11.21
CA GLN A 141 9.89 -13.24 12.04
C GLN A 141 9.46 -14.50 11.29
N TRP A 142 8.29 -14.48 10.65
CA TRP A 142 7.81 -15.60 9.82
C TRP A 142 8.77 -15.93 8.66
N ALA A 143 9.40 -14.92 8.07
CA ALA A 143 10.38 -15.08 7.01
C ALA A 143 11.75 -15.59 7.49
N GLY A 144 11.96 -15.73 8.81
CA GLY A 144 13.25 -16.15 9.40
C GLY A 144 14.34 -15.08 9.29
N LEU A 145 13.95 -13.80 9.20
CA LEU A 145 14.86 -12.66 9.04
C LEU A 145 15.06 -11.85 10.34
N GLY A 146 14.46 -12.28 11.45
CA GLY A 146 14.49 -11.60 12.74
C GLY A 146 14.57 -12.57 13.92
#